data_AF-A0A3N7E4N2-F1
#
_entry.id   AF-A0A3N7E4N2-F1
#
_cell.length_a   1.000
_cell.length_b   1.000
_cell.length_c   1.000
_cell.angle_alpha   90.00
_cell.angle_beta   90.00
_cell.angle_gamma   90.00
#
_symmetry.space_group_name_H-M   'P 1'
#
loop_
_entity.id
_entity.type
_entity.pdbx_description
1 polymer ?
#
loop_
_entity_poly.entity_id
_entity_poly.type
_entity_poly.pdbx_seq_one_letter_code
_entity_poly.pdbx_strand_id
1 'polypeptide(L)' 'MDVQTILVFLLFAVALVYVGRLVFKSVQVKKDGCGGNCKCGVDFSDIKPVKK' A
#
# COMPACT_ATOMS: atom_id res chain seq x y z
N MET A 1 -33.92 -1.96 -15.82
CA MET A 1 -32.82 -1.08 -15.38
C MET A 1 -32.80 0.09 -16.32
N ASP A 2 -33.34 1.22 -15.88
CA ASP A 2 -33.34 2.45 -16.66
C ASP A 2 -31.92 2.93 -16.94
N VAL A 3 -31.74 3.59 -18.08
CA VAL A 3 -30.43 4.09 -18.53
C VAL A 3 -29.81 5.02 -17.48
N GLN A 4 -30.62 5.82 -16.79
CA GLN A 4 -30.18 6.66 -15.67
C GLN A 4 -29.60 5.82 -14.52
N THR A 5 -30.30 4.76 -14.11
CA THR A 5 -29.86 3.86 -13.04
C THR A 5 -28.54 3.17 -13.41
N ILE A 6 -28.40 2.74 -14.67
CA ILE A 6 -27.15 2.13 -15.18
C ILE A 6 -25.99 3.15 -15.14
N LEU A 7 -26.23 4.40 -15.54
CA LEU A 7 -25.22 5.45 -15.53
C LEU A 7 -24.70 5.74 -14.12
N VAL A 8 -25.62 5.88 -13.15
CA VAL A 8 -25.27 6.13 -11.75
C VAL A 8 -24.47 4.96 -11.18
N PHE A 9 -24.89 3.73 -11.49
CA PHE A 9 -24.20 2.53 -11.02
C PHE A 9 -22.77 2.43 -11.57
N LEU A 10 -22.58 2.73 -12.86
CA LEU A 10 -21.25 2.78 -13.48
C LEU A 10 -20.35 3.83 -12.83
N LEU A 11 -20.87 5.04 -12.61
CA LEU A 11 -20.12 6.13 -11.99
C LEU A 11 -19.69 5.76 -10.56
N PHE A 12 -20.59 5.15 -9.80
CA PHE A 12 -20.30 4.66 -8.45
C PHE A 12 -19.26 3.53 -8.45
N ALA A 13 -19.38 2.56 -9.36
CA ALA A 13 -18.42 1.47 -9.49
C ALA A 13 -17.00 1.98 -9.81
N VAL A 14 -16.89 2.95 -10.72
CA VAL A 14 -15.60 3.59 -11.04
C VAL A 14 -15.01 4.29 -9.82
N ALA A 15 -15.83 5.02 -9.05
CA ALA A 15 -15.38 5.67 -7.83
C ALA A 15 -14.85 4.66 -6.79
N LEU A 16 -15.57 3.55 -6.56
CA LEU A 16 -15.12 2.48 -5.65
C LEU A 16 -13.80 1.86 -6.10
N VAL A 17 -13.65 1.57 -7.39
CA VAL A 17 -12.40 1.02 -7.93
C VAL A 17 -11.24 1.99 -7.75
N TYR A 18 -11.46 3.29 -8.01
CA TYR A 18 -10.43 4.32 -7.85
C TYR A 18 -9.97 4.47 -6.40
N VAL A 19 -10.92 4.62 -5.47
CA VAL A 19 -10.61 4.75 -4.03
C VAL A 19 -10.00 3.47 -3.50
N GLY A 20 -10.56 2.30 -3.84
CA GLY A 20 -10.00 1.01 -3.45
C GLY A 20 -8.56 0.83 -3.93
N ARG A 21 -8.25 1.21 -5.19
CA ARG A 21 -6.88 1.18 -5.72
C ARG A 21 -5.95 2.16 -5.00
N LEU A 22 -6.45 3.34 -4.64
CA LEU A 22 -5.67 4.35 -3.91
C LEU A 22 -5.30 3.85 -2.52
N VAL A 23 -6.27 3.30 -1.77
CA VAL A 23 -6.05 2.72 -0.44
C VAL A 23 -5.17 1.47 -0.52
N PHE A 24 -5.41 0.60 -1.48
CA PHE A 24 -4.57 -0.60 -1.67
C PHE A 24 -3.11 -0.22 -1.94
N LYS A 25 -2.87 0.85 -2.70
CA LYS A 25 -1.52 1.37 -2.98
C LYS A 25 -0.89 2.07 -1.77
N SER A 26 -1.67 2.64 -0.84
CA SER A 26 -1.13 3.23 0.39
C SER A 26 -0.79 2.19 1.45
N VAL A 27 -1.51 1.05 1.47
CA VAL A 27 -1.25 -0.05 2.41
C VAL A 27 -0.21 -1.03 1.86
N GLN A 28 -0.10 -1.19 0.53
CA GLN A 28 1.01 -1.93 -0.05
C GLN A 28 2.33 -1.20 0.19
N VAL A 29 3.22 -1.87 0.92
CA VAL A 29 4.61 -1.45 1.07
C VAL A 29 5.17 -1.26 -0.33
N LYS A 30 5.58 -0.03 -0.67
CA LYS A 30 6.27 0.23 -1.93
C LYS A 30 7.41 -0.78 -2.06
N LYS A 31 7.69 -1.27 -3.27
CA LYS A 31 8.80 -2.20 -3.51
C LYS A 31 10.14 -1.67 -2.97
N ASP A 32 10.26 -0.34 -2.86
CA ASP A 32 11.39 0.40 -2.28
C ASP A 32 11.06 1.07 -0.91
N GLY A 33 10.01 0.62 -0.22
CA GLY A 33 9.67 1.04 1.13
C GLY A 33 10.31 0.14 2.19
N CYS A 34 10.20 0.52 3.47
CA CYS A 34 10.79 -0.08 4.67
C CYS A 34 10.36 -1.55 4.98
N GLY A 35 10.34 -2.41 3.96
CA GLY A 35 9.97 -3.83 4.00
C GLY A 35 10.33 -4.61 2.72
N GLY A 36 10.88 -3.97 1.68
CA GLY A 36 11.44 -4.64 0.49
C GLY A 36 12.92 -4.31 0.33
N ASN A 37 13.81 -5.24 0.66
CA ASN A 37 15.29 -5.14 0.56
C ASN A 37 15.90 -3.77 0.91
N CYS A 38 15.23 -3.03 1.79
CA CYS A 38 15.69 -1.75 2.26
C CYS A 38 16.57 -2.05 3.47
N LYS A 39 17.83 -1.63 3.43
CA LYS A 39 18.74 -1.64 4.59
C LYS A 39 18.31 -0.64 5.69
N CYS A 40 17.00 -0.43 5.84
CA CYS A 40 16.37 0.43 6.84
C CYS A 40 16.19 -0.29 8.19
N GLY A 41 16.41 -1.60 8.25
CA GLY A 41 16.63 -2.32 9.50
C GLY A 41 18.09 -2.18 9.91
N VAL A 42 18.34 -1.62 11.09
CA VAL A 42 19.66 -1.64 11.73
C VAL A 42 20.02 -3.12 11.98
N ASP A 43 21.02 -3.60 11.27
CA ASP A 43 21.55 -4.96 11.42
C ASP A 43 22.55 -4.97 12.58
N PHE A 44 22.18 -5.63 13.68
CA PHE A 44 23.01 -5.74 14.88
C PHE A 44 23.97 -6.93 14.83
N SER A 45 24.06 -7.66 13.72
CA SER A 45 24.88 -8.87 13.61
C SER A 45 26.39 -8.59 13.74
N ASP A 46 26.82 -7.35 13.52
CA ASP A 46 28.24 -6.93 13.60
C ASP A 46 28.55 -6.06 14.85
N ILE A 47 27.57 -5.82 15.73
CA ILE A 47 27.81 -5.02 16.93
C ILE A 47 28.36 -5.92 18.03
N LYS A 48 29.68 -5.86 18.25
CA LYS A 48 30.34 -6.55 19.36
C LYS A 48 29.82 -5.99 20.69
N PRO A 49 29.29 -6.82 21.61
CA PRO A 49 28.88 -6.34 22.92
C PRO A 49 30.13 -5.88 23.68
N VAL A 50 30.23 -4.58 23.92
CA VAL A 50 31.22 -4.03 24.86
C VAL A 50 30.78 -4.46 26.25
N LYS A 51 31.39 -5.52 26.78
CA LYS A 51 31.22 -5.90 28.18
C LYS A 51 31.92 -4.85 29.05
N LYS A 52 31.18 -4.29 29.99
CA LYS A 52 31.68 -3.42 31.06
C LYS A 52 32.11 -4.26 32.25
#